data_AF-A0A6P0NHN2-F1
#
_entry.id   AF-A0A6P0NHN2-F1
#
_cell.length_a   1.000
_cell.length_b   1.000
_cell.length_c   1.000
_cell.angle_alpha   90.00
_cell.angle_beta   90.00
_cell.angle_gamma   90.00
#
_symmetry.space_group_name_H-M   'P 1'
#
loop_
_entity.id
_entity.type
_entity.pdbx_description
1 polymer ?
#
loop_
_entity_poly.entity_id
_entity_poly.type
_entity_poly.pdbx_seq_one_letter_code
_entity_poly.pdbx_strand_id
1 'polypeptide(L)'
;MNIWVKSEAACLEDHRPWYEGPHGTCNLLKPTLIHMGDDKPLHLMFPVHWTEAIDALPQAKTMARQLDGFLVLLLYGQASDQEIQSLVLELAEAQVLPLWLGWQNRKRFDRIVAMLSTDSEVN
;
A
#
# COMPACT_ATOMS: atom_id res chain seq x y z
N MET A 1 27.69 -34.33 0.94
CA MET A 1 26.57 -33.78 1.73
C MET A 1 27.05 -32.45 2.29
N ASN A 2 26.61 -31.33 1.72
CA ASN A 2 26.74 -29.98 2.30
C ASN A 2 25.51 -29.21 1.80
N ILE A 3 24.67 -28.82 2.75
CA ILE A 3 23.37 -28.20 2.55
C ILE A 3 23.64 -26.74 2.17
N TRP A 4 23.37 -26.38 0.92
CA TRP A 4 23.34 -24.99 0.51
C TRP A 4 22.04 -24.37 1.00
N VAL A 5 22.09 -23.68 2.14
CA VAL A 5 21.01 -22.78 2.55
C VAL A 5 21.14 -21.52 1.70
N LYS A 6 20.35 -21.41 0.64
CA LYS A 6 20.10 -20.11 0.01
C LYS A 6 19.27 -19.28 1.00
N SER A 7 19.92 -18.36 1.69
CA SER A 7 19.20 -17.25 2.32
C SER A 7 18.70 -16.33 1.20
N GLU A 8 17.49 -16.59 0.71
CA GLU A 8 16.82 -15.75 -0.29
C GLU A 8 16.34 -14.39 0.28
N ALA A 9 16.64 -14.08 1.55
CA ALA A 9 16.27 -12.81 2.17
C ALA A 9 17.26 -11.66 1.89
N ALA A 10 18.51 -11.96 1.55
CA ALA A 10 19.59 -10.95 1.56
C ALA A 10 19.77 -10.14 0.26
N CYS A 11 19.08 -10.47 -0.84
CA CYS A 11 19.21 -9.76 -2.13
C CYS A 11 18.16 -8.67 -2.38
N LEU A 12 17.32 -8.32 -1.40
CA LEU A 12 16.25 -7.31 -1.54
C LEU A 12 16.41 -6.11 -0.60
N GLU A 13 17.47 -6.06 0.21
CA GLU A 13 17.55 -5.04 1.27
C GLU A 13 17.73 -3.60 0.76
N ASP A 14 18.38 -3.39 -0.40
CA ASP A 14 18.85 -2.07 -0.86
C ASP A 14 17.88 -1.24 -1.72
N HIS A 15 16.66 -1.71 -1.99
CA HIS A 15 15.71 -0.98 -2.87
C HIS A 15 14.30 -0.80 -2.30
N ARG A 16 14.09 -1.05 -1.01
CA ARG A 16 12.80 -0.79 -0.37
C ARG A 16 12.64 0.71 -0.10
N PRO A 17 11.45 1.30 -0.37
CA PRO A 17 11.15 2.63 0.12
C PRO A 17 11.34 2.70 1.64
N TRP A 18 11.76 3.85 2.17
CA TRP A 18 12.09 4.03 3.59
C TRP A 18 10.91 3.71 4.55
N TYR A 19 9.67 3.81 4.07
CA TYR A 19 8.46 3.48 4.83
C TYR A 19 8.13 1.98 4.87
N GLU A 20 8.80 1.15 4.06
CA GLU A 20 8.56 -0.29 3.95
C GLU A 20 9.61 -1.10 4.73
N GLY A 21 9.12 -1.94 5.63
CA GLY A 21 9.94 -2.87 6.40
C GLY A 21 10.11 -4.23 5.71
N PRO A 22 10.83 -5.17 6.34
CA PRO A 22 10.93 -6.54 5.84
C PRO A 22 9.55 -7.22 5.78
N HIS A 23 9.40 -8.11 4.81
CA HIS A 23 8.23 -9.00 4.67
C HIS A 23 6.87 -8.28 4.56
N GLY A 24 6.82 -7.06 4.00
CA GLY A 24 5.57 -6.32 3.82
C GLY A 24 5.05 -5.65 5.09
N THR A 25 5.94 -5.40 6.06
CA THR A 25 5.66 -4.56 7.23
C THR A 25 5.81 -3.07 6.89
N CYS A 26 5.27 -2.21 7.75
CA CYS A 26 5.44 -0.75 7.65
C CYS A 26 6.42 -0.26 8.72
N ASN A 27 7.37 0.59 8.34
CA ASN A 27 8.27 1.24 9.28
C ASN A 27 7.63 2.46 9.96
N LEU A 28 6.53 2.97 9.42
CA LEU A 28 5.78 4.07 10.00
C LEU A 28 4.77 3.56 11.04
N LEU A 29 4.93 4.01 12.28
CA LEU A 29 4.02 3.68 13.39
C LEU A 29 2.82 4.63 13.49
N LYS A 30 2.88 5.77 12.82
CA LYS A 30 1.85 6.81 12.87
C LYS A 30 1.76 7.55 11.53
N PRO A 31 0.62 8.22 11.27
CA PRO A 31 0.49 9.08 10.10
C PRO A 31 1.61 10.11 10.05
N THR A 32 2.24 10.23 8.89
CA THR A 32 3.45 11.04 8.69
C THR A 32 3.29 11.90 7.44
N LEU A 33 3.47 13.19 7.59
CA LEU A 33 3.35 14.16 6.50
C LEU A 33 4.70 14.29 5.78
N ILE A 34 4.69 14.16 4.46
CA ILE A 34 5.88 14.18 3.61
C ILE A 34 5.77 15.30 2.59
N HIS A 35 6.85 16.06 2.45
CA HIS A 35 6.99 17.07 1.42
C HIS A 35 7.51 16.41 0.13
N MET A 36 6.74 16.54 -0.96
CA MET A 36 7.06 15.88 -2.23
C MET A 36 7.84 16.77 -3.21
N GLY A 37 8.25 17.95 -2.75
CA GLY A 37 8.86 19.03 -3.55
C GLY A 37 7.96 20.26 -3.57
N ASP A 38 8.53 21.43 -3.83
CA ASP A 38 7.86 22.73 -3.64
C ASP A 38 6.58 22.89 -4.49
N ASP A 39 6.50 22.19 -5.63
CA ASP A 39 5.36 22.23 -6.56
C ASP A 39 4.37 21.05 -6.40
N LYS A 40 4.50 20.26 -5.33
CA LYS A 40 3.66 19.06 -5.12
C LYS A 40 2.84 19.17 -3.84
N PRO A 41 1.61 18.63 -3.81
CA PRO A 41 0.84 18.59 -2.58
C PRO A 41 1.59 17.78 -1.52
N LEU A 42 1.36 18.11 -0.25
CA LEU A 42 1.86 17.32 0.87
C LEU A 42 1.25 15.93 0.81
N HIS A 43 2.02 14.90 1.11
CA HIS A 43 1.51 13.52 1.17
C HIS A 43 1.38 13.09 2.62
N LEU A 44 0.16 12.80 3.06
CA LEU A 44 -0.07 12.15 4.34
C LEU A 44 0.09 10.64 4.16
N MET A 45 1.24 10.11 4.56
CA MET A 45 1.54 8.68 4.59
C MET A 45 0.84 8.08 5.82
N PHE A 46 -0.24 7.33 5.59
CA PHE A 46 -1.09 6.78 6.63
C PHE A 46 -0.91 5.26 6.71
N PRO A 47 -0.17 4.73 7.71
CA PRO A 47 0.00 3.30 7.90
C PRO A 47 -1.31 2.66 8.39
N VAL A 48 -1.75 1.60 7.71
CA VAL A 48 -2.94 0.85 8.12
C VAL A 48 -2.83 -0.63 7.72
N HIS A 49 -3.23 -1.52 8.61
CA HIS A 49 -3.33 -2.93 8.26
C HIS A 49 -4.48 -3.11 7.28
N TRP A 50 -4.31 -3.94 6.25
CA TRP A 50 -5.31 -4.03 5.17
C TRP A 50 -6.72 -4.40 5.67
N THR A 51 -6.84 -5.19 6.76
CA THR A 51 -8.14 -5.54 7.37
C THR A 51 -8.89 -4.35 7.97
N GLU A 52 -8.18 -3.27 8.29
CA GLU A 52 -8.70 -2.09 8.98
C GLU A 52 -8.83 -0.89 8.03
N ALA A 53 -8.42 -1.05 6.76
CA ALA A 53 -8.28 0.05 5.83
C ALA A 53 -9.58 0.81 5.57
N ILE A 54 -10.70 0.09 5.48
CA ILE A 54 -12.04 0.67 5.25
C ILE A 54 -12.52 1.44 6.48
N ASP A 55 -12.41 0.83 7.66
CA ASP A 55 -12.83 1.45 8.91
C ASP A 55 -11.99 2.70 9.25
N ALA A 56 -10.70 2.68 8.91
CA ALA A 56 -9.80 3.81 9.14
C ALA A 56 -9.96 4.94 8.11
N LEU A 57 -10.57 4.67 6.95
CA LEU A 57 -10.63 5.59 5.81
C LEU A 57 -11.28 6.94 6.14
N PRO A 58 -12.42 7.04 6.87
CA PRO A 58 -13.03 8.32 7.20
C PRO A 58 -12.11 9.21 8.05
N GLN A 59 -11.41 8.62 9.01
CA GLN A 59 -10.46 9.31 9.87
C GLN A 59 -9.23 9.78 9.07
N ALA A 60 -8.67 8.90 8.25
CA ALA A 60 -7.52 9.21 7.42
C ALA A 60 -7.81 10.36 6.43
N LYS A 61 -9.00 10.36 5.80
CA LYS A 61 -9.45 11.45 4.92
C LYS A 61 -9.61 12.77 5.67
N THR A 62 -10.19 12.73 6.87
CA THR A 62 -10.35 13.93 7.70
C THR A 62 -9.00 14.54 8.04
N MET A 63 -8.03 13.71 8.43
CA MET A 63 -6.67 14.16 8.75
C MET A 63 -5.96 14.74 7.52
N ALA A 64 -6.06 14.09 6.36
CA ALA A 64 -5.46 14.57 5.11
C ALA A 64 -6.00 15.95 4.73
N ARG A 65 -7.33 16.15 4.81
CA ARG A 65 -7.97 17.45 4.55
C ARG A 65 -7.53 18.55 5.52
N GLN A 66 -7.40 18.24 6.81
CA GLN A 66 -6.94 19.20 7.82
C GLN A 66 -5.51 19.68 7.58
N LEU A 67 -4.68 18.84 6.95
CA LEU A 67 -3.28 19.11 6.65
C LEU A 67 -3.06 19.62 5.22
N ASP A 68 -4.13 19.87 4.46
CA ASP A 68 -4.09 20.18 3.03
C ASP A 68 -3.18 19.21 2.24
N GLY A 69 -3.29 17.93 2.59
CA GLY A 69 -2.47 16.85 2.07
C GLY A 69 -3.26 15.85 1.24
N PHE A 70 -2.59 15.24 0.28
CA PHE A 70 -3.07 14.07 -0.44
C PHE A 70 -2.86 12.81 0.41
N LEU A 71 -3.90 11.97 0.51
CA LEU A 71 -3.88 10.77 1.35
C LEU A 71 -3.22 9.60 0.63
N VAL A 72 -2.15 9.07 1.24
CA VAL A 72 -1.46 7.86 0.79
C VAL A 72 -1.65 6.78 1.86
N LEU A 73 -2.39 5.72 1.55
CA LEU A 73 -2.58 4.58 2.45
C LEU A 73 -1.42 3.61 2.29
N LEU A 74 -0.68 3.36 3.36
CA LEU A 74 0.37 2.33 3.39
C LEU A 74 -0.23 1.04 3.93
N LEU A 75 -0.69 0.19 3.01
CA LEU A 75 -1.37 -1.07 3.30
C LEU A 75 -0.33 -2.14 3.63
N TYR A 76 -0.24 -2.51 4.91
CA TYR A 76 0.68 -3.54 5.39
C TYR A 76 -0.05 -4.79 5.89
N GLY A 77 0.71 -5.87 6.05
CA GLY A 77 0.19 -7.19 6.42
C GLY A 77 -0.02 -8.10 5.21
N GLN A 78 -0.48 -9.33 5.43
CA GLN A 78 -0.73 -10.30 4.37
C GLN A 78 -2.21 -10.35 4.01
N ALA A 79 -2.55 -10.10 2.74
CA ALA A 79 -3.91 -10.21 2.21
C ALA A 79 -3.99 -11.29 1.12
N SER A 80 -5.11 -12.00 1.08
CA SER A 80 -5.50 -12.89 -0.02
C SER A 80 -5.97 -12.09 -1.24
N ASP A 81 -6.08 -12.77 -2.38
CA ASP A 81 -6.53 -12.12 -3.62
C ASP A 81 -7.95 -11.56 -3.52
N GLN A 82 -8.85 -12.30 -2.86
CA GLN A 82 -10.23 -11.88 -2.62
C GLN A 82 -10.28 -10.59 -1.79
N GLU A 83 -9.47 -10.51 -0.73
CA GLU A 83 -9.41 -9.35 0.17
C GLU A 83 -8.83 -8.13 -0.54
N ILE A 84 -7.78 -8.33 -1.34
CA ILE A 84 -7.22 -7.26 -2.18
C ILE A 84 -8.27 -6.77 -3.18
N GLN A 85 -8.96 -7.66 -3.87
CA GLN A 85 -9.99 -7.28 -4.84
C GLN A 85 -11.11 -6.46 -4.20
N SER A 86 -11.68 -6.92 -3.08
CA SER A 86 -12.71 -6.17 -2.36
C SER A 86 -12.22 -4.79 -1.96
N LEU A 87 -11.02 -4.70 -1.37
CA LEU A 87 -10.45 -3.42 -0.95
C LEU A 87 -10.19 -2.48 -2.14
N VAL A 88 -9.72 -2.99 -3.27
CA VAL A 88 -9.51 -2.18 -4.48
C VAL A 88 -10.80 -1.57 -4.99
N LEU A 89 -11.89 -2.33 -5.02
CA LEU A 89 -13.20 -1.84 -5.45
C LEU A 89 -13.71 -0.74 -4.50
N GLU A 90 -13.54 -0.92 -3.19
CA GLU A 90 -13.94 0.08 -2.19
C GLU A 90 -13.08 1.36 -2.25
N LEU A 91 -11.79 1.23 -2.56
CA LEU A 91 -10.87 2.37 -2.66
C LEU A 91 -10.94 3.13 -3.98
N ALA A 92 -11.47 2.52 -5.05
CA ALA A 92 -11.57 3.15 -6.37
C ALA A 92 -12.32 4.51 -6.34
N GLU A 93 -13.32 4.63 -5.47
CA GLU A 93 -14.12 5.86 -5.32
C GLU A 93 -13.55 6.83 -4.27
N ALA A 94 -12.49 6.43 -3.56
CA ALA A 94 -12.08 7.09 -2.34
C ALA A 94 -11.17 8.33 -2.53
N GLN A 95 -10.67 8.60 -3.74
CA GLN A 95 -9.64 9.62 -4.00
C GLN A 95 -8.44 9.49 -3.06
N VAL A 96 -7.87 8.29 -2.99
CA VAL A 96 -6.66 7.99 -2.20
C VAL A 96 -5.65 7.25 -3.07
N LEU A 97 -4.38 7.27 -2.69
CA LEU A 97 -3.37 6.41 -3.28
C LEU A 97 -3.06 5.23 -2.35
N PRO A 98 -3.52 4.01 -2.66
CA PRO A 98 -3.13 2.82 -1.92
C PRO A 98 -1.74 2.34 -2.36
N LEU A 99 -0.84 2.17 -1.40
CA LEU A 99 0.46 1.53 -1.60
C LEU A 99 0.51 0.21 -0.84
N TRP A 100 0.57 -0.88 -1.58
CA TRP A 100 0.68 -2.23 -1.03
C TRP A 100 2.12 -2.54 -0.64
N LEU A 101 2.36 -2.73 0.65
CA LEU A 101 3.70 -3.02 1.17
C LEU A 101 4.02 -4.51 1.01
N GLY A 102 5.24 -4.81 0.59
CA GLY A 102 5.69 -6.16 0.31
C GLY A 102 5.51 -6.56 -1.15
N TRP A 103 6.56 -7.16 -1.71
CA TRP A 103 6.62 -7.61 -3.10
C TRP A 103 5.47 -8.55 -3.51
N GLN A 104 5.10 -9.49 -2.64
CA GLN A 104 4.02 -10.44 -2.92
C GLN A 104 2.66 -9.74 -2.99
N ASN A 105 2.41 -8.76 -2.10
CA ASN A 105 1.18 -7.99 -2.11
C ASN A 105 1.09 -7.11 -3.36
N ARG A 106 2.18 -6.43 -3.75
CA ARG A 106 2.25 -5.67 -5.01
C ARG A 106 1.94 -6.54 -6.21
N LYS A 107 2.59 -7.70 -6.34
CA LYS A 107 2.31 -8.65 -7.42
C LYS A 107 0.85 -9.08 -7.49
N ARG A 108 0.23 -9.35 -6.34
CA ARG A 108 -1.19 -9.72 -6.28
C ARG A 108 -2.09 -8.56 -6.69
N PHE A 109 -1.82 -7.37 -6.16
CA PHE A 109 -2.53 -6.14 -6.52
C PHE A 109 -2.44 -5.86 -8.03
N ASP A 110 -1.23 -5.83 -8.60
CA ASP A 110 -1.02 -5.55 -10.02
C ASP A 110 -1.80 -6.54 -10.91
N ARG A 111 -1.80 -7.82 -10.54
CA ARG A 111 -2.59 -8.84 -11.24
C ARG A 111 -4.10 -8.60 -11.11
N ILE A 112 -4.60 -8.27 -9.92
CA ILE A 112 -6.03 -8.01 -9.68
C ILE A 112 -6.48 -6.76 -10.43
N VAL A 113 -5.70 -5.68 -10.40
CA VAL A 113 -5.97 -4.46 -11.18
C VAL A 113 -6.02 -4.77 -12.67
N ALA A 114 -5.07 -5.57 -13.17
CA ALA A 114 -5.08 -5.99 -14.57
C ALA A 114 -6.36 -6.77 -14.92
N MET A 115 -6.78 -7.72 -14.07
CA MET A 115 -8.03 -8.49 -14.27
C MET A 115 -9.27 -7.58 -14.31
N LEU A 116 -9.41 -6.68 -13.33
CA LEU A 116 -10.54 -5.75 -13.25
C LEU A 116 -10.57 -4.76 -14.43
N SER A 117 -9.39 -4.41 -14.97
CA SER A 117 -9.29 -3.54 -16.14
C SER A 117 -9.72 -4.26 -17.42
N THR A 118 -9.36 -5.53 -17.59
CA THR A 118 -9.82 -6.34 -18.74
C THR A 118 -11.31 -6.64 -18.72
N ASP A 119 -11.92 -6.81 -17.53
CA ASP A 119 -13.37 -7.00 -17.42
C ASP A 119 -14.17 -5.74 -17.79
N SER A 120 -13.53 -4.56 -17.78
CA SER A 120 -14.15 -3.29 -18.18
C SER A 120 -14.17 -3.06 -19.69
N GLU A 121 -13.38 -3.79 -20.49
CA GLU A 121 -13.37 -3.66 -21.96
C GLU A 121 -14.37 -4.59 -22.67
N VAL A 122 -15.13 -5.40 -21.93
CA VAL A 122 -16.08 -6.40 -22.47
C VAL A 122 -17.55 -6.01 -22.26
N ASN A 123 -17.84 -4.81 -21.73
CA ASN A 123 -19.20 -4.26 -21.61
C ASN A 123 -19.42 -3.01 -22.45
#